data_AF-A0AAE0BWL7-F1
#
_entry.id   AF-A0AAE0BWL7-F1
#
_cell.length_a   1.000
_cell.length_b   1.000
_cell.length_c   1.000
_cell.angle_alpha   90.00
_cell.angle_beta   90.00
_cell.angle_gamma   90.00
#
_symmetry.space_group_name_H-M   'P 1'
#
loop_
_entity.id
_entity.type
_entity.pdbx_description
1 polymer ?
#
loop_
_entity_poly.entity_id
_entity_poly.type
_entity_poly.pdbx_seq_one_letter_code
_entity_poly.pdbx_strand_id
1 'polypeptide(L)'
;MKQLATKFREQGFLSPVRVLSPDQARTLRADLEAYECDHSLRGNKRFKLHLLTRWAAQLVRHPRILEVVQAILGPDILVWSSDVNIKGPSSDSFFSWHQATMHERAIAVLIRAEGHAHKPSMMR
;
A
#
# COMPACT_ATOMS: atom_id res chain seq x y z
N MET A 1 18.67 7.04 7.59
CA MET A 1 17.44 7.62 8.21
C MET A 1 17.21 9.08 7.79
N LYS A 2 18.04 10.05 8.21
CA LYS A 2 17.88 11.49 7.82
C LYS A 2 17.74 11.70 6.30
N GLN A 3 18.48 10.94 5.51
CA GLN A 3 18.46 11.04 4.04
C GLN A 3 17.13 10.61 3.38
N LEU A 4 16.37 9.67 3.99
CA LEU A 4 15.06 9.26 3.46
C LEU A 4 14.03 10.38 3.65
N ALA A 5 14.00 10.97 4.84
CA ALA A 5 13.11 12.07 5.17
C ALA A 5 13.37 13.30 4.29
N THR A 6 14.65 13.64 4.06
CA THR A 6 15.03 14.74 3.15
C THR A 6 14.53 14.48 1.72
N LYS A 7 14.84 13.31 1.14
CA LYS A 7 14.38 12.96 -0.21
C LYS A 7 12.86 13.01 -0.34
N PHE A 8 12.14 12.48 0.65
CA PHE A 8 10.67 12.55 0.66
C PHE A 8 10.16 13.99 0.66
N ARG A 9 10.75 14.88 1.47
CA ARG A 9 10.32 16.29 1.54
C ARG A 9 10.61 17.05 0.25
N GLU A 10 11.72 16.74 -0.42
CA GLU A 10 12.11 17.39 -1.67
C GLU A 10 11.28 16.90 -2.86
N GLN A 11 10.96 15.60 -2.91
CA GLN A 11 10.32 14.97 -4.08
C GLN A 11 8.81 14.76 -3.92
N GLY A 12 8.30 14.80 -2.69
CA GLY A 12 6.91 14.44 -2.36
C GLY A 12 6.64 12.93 -2.35
N PHE A 13 7.62 12.08 -2.65
CA PHE A 13 7.50 10.62 -2.63
C PHE A 13 8.85 9.92 -2.35
N LEU A 14 8.79 8.62 -2.04
CA LEU A 14 9.94 7.72 -2.02
C LEU A 14 9.58 6.44 -2.78
N SER A 15 10.26 6.20 -3.90
CA SER A 15 10.05 4.99 -4.71
C SER A 15 11.27 4.69 -5.58
N PRO A 16 11.65 3.43 -5.80
CA PRO A 16 11.10 2.23 -5.14
C PRO A 16 11.70 2.00 -3.74
N VAL A 17 10.92 1.43 -2.83
CA VAL A 17 11.40 0.94 -1.53
C VAL A 17 11.02 -0.53 -1.39
N ARG A 18 12.03 -1.41 -1.31
CA ARG A 18 11.78 -2.84 -1.09
C ARG A 18 11.32 -3.06 0.36
N VAL A 19 10.09 -3.55 0.50
CA VAL A 19 9.49 -3.93 1.79
C VAL A 19 9.42 -5.45 1.92
N LEU A 20 8.94 -6.12 0.87
CA LEU A 20 8.74 -7.57 0.83
C LEU A 20 9.76 -8.21 -0.12
N SER A 21 10.20 -9.42 0.21
CA SER A 21 10.83 -10.33 -0.74
C SER A 21 9.80 -10.83 -1.77
N PRO A 22 10.25 -11.39 -2.91
CA PRO A 22 9.34 -11.98 -3.89
C PRO A 22 8.43 -13.07 -3.30
N ASP A 23 8.94 -13.91 -2.40
CA ASP A 23 8.14 -14.93 -1.72
C ASP A 23 7.08 -14.33 -0.81
N GLN A 24 7.45 -13.36 0.03
CA GLN A 24 6.49 -12.66 0.89
C GLN A 24 5.42 -11.95 0.06
N ALA A 25 5.78 -11.37 -1.09
CA ALA A 25 4.83 -10.75 -2.00
C ALA A 25 3.88 -11.79 -2.63
N ARG A 26 4.37 -12.98 -2.97
CA ARG A 26 3.54 -14.10 -3.44
C ARG A 26 2.57 -14.60 -2.36
N THR A 27 3.04 -14.79 -1.13
CA THR A 27 2.19 -15.21 -0.01
C THR A 27 1.10 -14.17 0.27
N LEU A 28 1.47 -12.89 0.37
CA LEU A 28 0.51 -11.81 0.57
C LEU A 28 -0.55 -11.77 -0.54
N ARG A 29 -0.15 -12.04 -1.78
CA ARG A 29 -1.08 -12.12 -2.90
C ARG A 29 -2.02 -13.31 -2.77
N ALA A 30 -1.53 -14.49 -2.42
CA ALA A 30 -2.36 -15.66 -2.20
C ALA A 30 -3.37 -15.44 -1.06
N ASP A 31 -2.96 -14.80 0.04
CA ASP A 31 -3.86 -14.45 1.15
C ASP A 31 -4.97 -13.48 0.73
N LEU A 32 -4.63 -12.51 -0.13
CA LEU A 32 -5.60 -11.57 -0.71
C LEU A 32 -6.58 -12.29 -1.64
N GLU A 33 -6.08 -13.10 -2.58
CA GLU A 33 -6.88 -13.86 -3.54
C GLU A 33 -7.83 -14.84 -2.81
N ALA A 34 -7.36 -15.51 -1.75
CA ALA A 34 -8.19 -16.36 -0.91
C ALA A 34 -9.30 -15.55 -0.20
N TYR A 35 -8.98 -14.37 0.32
CA TYR A 35 -10.00 -13.50 0.94
C TYR A 35 -11.04 -13.01 -0.08
N GLU A 36 -10.64 -12.76 -1.33
CA GLU A 36 -11.54 -12.38 -2.43
C GLU A 36 -12.52 -13.48 -2.83
N CYS A 37 -12.15 -14.76 -2.68
CA CYS A 37 -13.05 -15.88 -2.98
C CYS A 37 -14.31 -15.85 -2.10
N ASP A 38 -14.16 -15.51 -0.82
CA ASP A 38 -15.25 -15.53 0.15
C ASP A 38 -15.89 -14.14 0.36
N HIS A 39 -15.20 -13.06 -0.02
CA HIS A 39 -15.61 -11.68 0.27
C HIS A 39 -15.52 -10.76 -0.94
N SER A 40 -16.59 -10.00 -1.19
CA SER A 40 -16.54 -8.93 -2.18
C SER A 40 -15.70 -7.75 -1.68
N LEU A 41 -14.58 -7.45 -2.35
CA LEU A 41 -13.72 -6.28 -2.09
C LEU A 41 -14.16 -5.04 -2.89
N ARG A 42 -15.47 -4.77 -2.94
CA ARG A 42 -16.05 -3.60 -3.64
C ARG A 42 -16.67 -2.61 -2.67
N GLY A 43 -16.75 -1.34 -3.10
CA GLY A 43 -17.31 -0.26 -2.28
C GLY A 43 -16.62 -0.17 -0.92
N ASN A 44 -17.41 -0.08 0.16
CA ASN A 44 -16.88 0.08 1.52
C ASN A 44 -16.15 -1.16 2.07
N LYS A 45 -16.29 -2.33 1.43
CA LYS A 45 -15.71 -3.59 1.90
C LYS A 45 -14.20 -3.72 1.63
N ARG A 46 -13.61 -2.81 0.86
CA ARG A 46 -12.18 -2.80 0.54
C ARG A 46 -11.31 -1.99 1.50
N PHE A 47 -11.94 -1.23 2.41
CA PHE A 47 -11.24 -0.33 3.33
C PHE A 47 -11.02 -1.01 4.69
N LYS A 48 -10.02 -0.50 5.43
CA LYS A 48 -9.68 -0.94 6.80
C LYS A 48 -9.50 -2.45 6.96
N LEU A 49 -9.05 -3.12 5.90
CA LEU A 49 -8.73 -4.56 5.88
C LEU A 49 -7.79 -5.00 7.02
N HIS A 50 -6.89 -4.13 7.49
CA HIS A 50 -6.04 -4.38 8.65
C HIS A 50 -6.79 -4.65 9.97
N LEU A 51 -8.08 -4.32 10.04
CA LEU A 51 -8.97 -4.67 11.16
C LEU A 51 -9.70 -6.00 10.95
N LEU A 52 -9.80 -6.47 9.71
CA LEU A 52 -10.60 -7.62 9.32
C LEU A 52 -9.75 -8.86 9.02
N THR A 53 -8.50 -8.69 8.61
CA THR A 53 -7.64 -9.79 8.17
C THR A 53 -6.27 -9.78 8.84
N ARG A 54 -5.75 -10.97 9.12
CA ARG A 54 -4.43 -11.13 9.75
C ARG A 54 -3.30 -10.67 8.83
N TRP A 55 -3.38 -10.98 7.54
CA TRP A 55 -2.35 -10.61 6.57
C TRP A 55 -2.22 -9.09 6.44
N ALA A 56 -3.32 -8.35 6.41
CA ALA A 56 -3.29 -6.89 6.34
C ALA A 56 -2.80 -6.30 7.66
N ALA A 57 -3.25 -6.85 8.80
CA ALA A 57 -2.80 -6.44 10.13
C ALA A 57 -1.29 -6.60 10.33
N GLN A 58 -0.72 -7.68 9.80
CA GLN A 58 0.73 -7.93 9.82
C GLN A 58 1.47 -7.00 8.86
N LEU A 59 0.93 -6.79 7.66
CA LEU A 59 1.56 -5.92 6.66
C LEU A 59 1.69 -4.48 7.17
N VAL A 60 0.65 -3.88 7.73
CA VAL A 60 0.72 -2.49 8.24
C VAL A 60 1.69 -2.33 9.42
N ARG A 61 2.07 -3.42 10.09
CA ARG A 61 3.06 -3.46 11.18
C ARG A 61 4.43 -3.95 10.72
N HIS A 62 4.65 -4.12 9.41
CA HIS A 62 5.90 -4.66 8.89
C HIS A 62 7.08 -3.76 9.29
N PRO A 63 8.17 -4.28 9.88
CA PRO A 63 9.27 -3.47 10.42
C PRO A 63 9.84 -2.48 9.41
N ARG A 64 9.98 -2.90 8.14
CA ARG A 64 10.48 -2.03 7.07
C ARG A 64 9.53 -0.88 6.72
N ILE A 65 8.22 -1.07 6.83
CA ILE A 65 7.24 0.01 6.65
C ILE A 65 7.38 0.99 7.82
N LEU A 66 7.36 0.47 9.05
CA LEU A 66 7.48 1.28 10.25
C LEU A 66 8.78 2.09 10.27
N GLU A 67 9.92 1.51 9.87
CA GLU A 67 11.21 2.22 9.80
C GLU A 67 11.13 3.43 8.85
N VAL A 68 10.56 3.24 7.67
CA VAL A 68 10.47 4.31 6.65
C VAL A 68 9.45 5.37 7.05
N VAL A 69 8.27 4.97 7.50
CA VAL A 69 7.22 5.90 7.93
C VAL A 69 7.67 6.72 9.13
N GLN A 70 8.26 6.10 10.15
CA GLN A 70 8.72 6.81 11.34
C GLN A 70 9.88 7.74 11.04
N ALA A 71 10.73 7.42 10.06
CA ALA A 71 11.78 8.35 9.62
C ALA A 71 11.20 9.65 9.04
N ILE A 72 9.98 9.61 8.47
CA ILE A 72 9.32 10.76 7.83
C ILE A 72 8.43 11.51 8.82
N LEU A 73 7.56 10.79 9.53
CA LEU A 73 6.51 11.36 10.38
C LEU A 73 6.89 11.48 11.86
N GLY A 74 7.92 10.76 12.31
CA GLY A 74 8.22 10.58 13.74
C GLY A 74 7.70 9.26 14.30
N PRO A 75 7.99 8.96 15.58
CA PRO A 75 7.70 7.65 16.17
C PRO A 75 6.20 7.41 16.45
N ASP A 76 5.44 8.47 16.73
CA ASP A 76 4.02 8.39 17.09
C ASP A 76 3.15 8.36 15.84
N ILE A 77 2.84 7.15 15.36
CA ILE A 77 2.10 6.94 14.11
C ILE A 77 0.85 6.08 14.32
N LEU A 78 -0.19 6.37 13.53
CA LEU A 78 -1.44 5.64 13.51
C LEU A 78 -1.72 5.13 12.09
N VAL A 79 -2.24 3.91 11.98
CA VAL A 79 -2.82 3.41 10.73
C VAL A 79 -4.28 3.85 10.65
N TRP A 80 -4.57 4.86 9.84
CA TRP A 80 -5.92 5.39 9.69
C TRP A 80 -6.82 4.53 8.76
N SER A 81 -6.26 4.08 7.64
CA SER A 81 -6.93 3.20 6.68
C SER A 81 -5.95 2.23 6.03
N SER A 82 -6.49 1.17 5.44
CA SER A 82 -5.77 0.25 4.55
C SER A 82 -6.71 -0.20 3.44
N ASP A 83 -6.33 0.03 2.20
CA ASP A 83 -7.21 -0.16 1.06
C ASP A 83 -6.53 -1.03 0.00
N VAL A 84 -7.31 -1.89 -0.63
CA VAL A 84 -6.85 -2.70 -1.76
C VAL A 84 -7.39 -2.15 -3.07
N ASN A 85 -6.49 -2.02 -4.04
CA ASN A 85 -6.79 -1.51 -5.38
C ASN A 85 -6.43 -2.60 -6.39
N ILE A 86 -7.44 -3.36 -6.82
CA ILE A 86 -7.26 -4.56 -7.63
C ILE A 86 -7.63 -4.24 -9.07
N LYS A 87 -6.67 -4.42 -9.97
CA LYS A 87 -6.87 -4.30 -11.42
C LYS A 87 -6.88 -5.69 -12.02
N GLY A 88 -8.07 -6.21 -12.33
CA GLY A 88 -8.25 -7.51 -12.98
C GLY A 88 -7.51 -7.62 -14.32
N PRO A 89 -7.28 -8.84 -14.85
CA PRO A 89 -6.76 -9.05 -16.20
C PRO A 89 -7.55 -8.23 -17.22
N SER A 90 -6.85 -7.59 -18.17
CA SER A 90 -7.47 -6.80 -19.25
C SER A 90 -8.42 -5.67 -18.81
N SER A 91 -8.33 -5.21 -17.55
CA SER A 91 -9.14 -4.08 -17.08
C SER A 91 -8.63 -2.76 -17.64
N ASP A 92 -9.51 -1.98 -18.27
CA ASP A 92 -9.24 -0.61 -18.71
C ASP A 92 -9.27 0.41 -17.55
N SER A 93 -9.53 -0.05 -16.32
CA SER A 93 -9.56 0.80 -15.13
C SER A 93 -8.21 1.48 -14.88
N PHE A 94 -8.21 2.80 -14.79
CA PHE A 94 -7.05 3.59 -14.40
C PHE A 94 -7.40 4.56 -13.27
N PHE A 95 -6.37 5.00 -12.55
CA PHE A 95 -6.49 6.12 -11.61
C PHE A 95 -6.01 7.35 -12.36
N SER A 96 -6.86 8.34 -12.55
CA SER A 96 -6.47 9.63 -13.12
C SER A 96 -5.54 10.37 -12.15
N TRP A 97 -4.88 11.43 -12.62
CA TRP A 97 -4.17 12.34 -11.74
C TRP A 97 -5.15 12.95 -10.74
N HIS A 98 -4.91 12.73 -9.45
CA HIS A 98 -5.70 13.27 -8.36
C HIS A 98 -4.85 13.38 -7.08
N GLN A 99 -5.27 14.23 -6.17
CA GLN A 99 -4.79 14.25 -4.79
C GLN A 99 -5.94 13.81 -3.89
N ALA A 100 -5.68 12.89 -2.97
CA ALA A 100 -6.66 12.57 -1.94
C ALA A 100 -6.80 13.76 -0.99
N THR A 101 -8.02 14.16 -0.69
CA THR A 101 -8.27 15.19 0.32
C THR A 101 -8.14 14.57 1.71
N MET A 102 -7.09 14.93 2.43
CA MET A 102 -6.89 14.60 3.84
C MET A 102 -6.62 15.90 4.59
N HIS A 103 -7.31 16.13 5.71
CA HIS A 103 -7.20 17.36 6.49
C HIS A 103 -6.05 17.32 7.52
N GLU A 104 -5.29 16.22 7.54
CA GLU A 104 -4.24 15.95 8.52
C GLU A 104 -2.92 15.58 7.83
N ARG A 105 -1.80 15.66 8.58
CA ARG A 105 -0.48 15.20 8.11
C ARG A 105 -0.47 13.68 7.95
N ALA A 106 -0.73 13.21 6.74
CA ALA A 106 -0.73 11.78 6.40
C ALA A 106 0.28 11.46 5.30
N ILE A 107 0.78 10.22 5.28
CA ILE A 107 1.47 9.64 4.13
C ILE A 107 0.73 8.40 3.65
N ALA A 108 0.71 8.18 2.34
CA ALA A 108 0.23 6.94 1.76
C ALA A 108 1.41 5.99 1.52
N VAL A 109 1.29 4.74 1.97
CA VAL A 109 2.24 3.67 1.67
C VAL A 109 1.59 2.74 0.64
N LEU A 110 2.16 2.70 -0.57
CA LEU A 110 1.68 1.86 -1.65
C LEU A 110 2.55 0.61 -1.76
N ILE A 111 1.95 -0.55 -1.46
CA ILE A 111 2.62 -1.85 -1.58
C ILE A 111 2.11 -2.57 -2.82
N ARG A 112 3.04 -2.99 -3.67
CA ARG A 112 2.74 -3.85 -4.82
C ARG A 112 3.03 -5.30 -4.44
N ALA A 113 1.99 -6.12 -4.38
CA ALA A 113 2.14 -7.57 -4.47
C ALA A 113 2.19 -7.94 -5.97
N GLU A 114 3.23 -8.64 -6.42
CA GLU A 114 3.50 -8.76 -7.86
C GLU A 114 2.40 -9.51 -8.64
N GLY A 115 2.05 -8.94 -9.80
CA GLY A 115 1.24 -9.56 -10.85
C GLY A 115 1.51 -8.87 -12.19
N HIS A 116 2.08 -9.62 -13.13
CA HIS A 116 2.49 -9.27 -14.50
C HIS A 116 3.18 -7.91 -14.74
N ALA A 117 4.42 -7.99 -15.25
CA ALA A 117 5.31 -6.88 -15.59
C ALA A 117 4.80 -5.89 -16.66
N HIS A 118 3.56 -6.03 -17.16
CA HIS A 118 3.07 -5.33 -18.35
C HIS A 118 1.87 -4.40 -18.10
N LYS A 119 1.44 -4.20 -16.84
CA LYS A 119 0.38 -3.21 -16.55
C LYS A 119 1.01 -1.84 -16.25
N PRO A 120 0.47 -0.75 -16.83
CA PRO A 120 0.97 0.59 -16.52
C PRO A 120 0.89 0.82 -15.02
N SER A 121 1.94 1.47 -14.49
CA SER A 121 2.01 1.88 -13.10
C SER A 121 0.84 2.82 -12.75
N MET A 122 0.70 3.21 -11.48
CA MET A 122 -0.32 4.17 -11.06
C MET A 122 -0.30 5.49 -11.85
N MET A 123 0.82 5.80 -12.50
CA MET A 123 1.01 6.96 -13.35
C MET A 123 1.27 6.51 -14.80
N ARG A 124 0.52 7.09 -15.74
CA ARG A 124 0.94 7.28 -17.14
C ARG A 124 1.66 8.61 -17.24
#